data_AF-H3HC07-F1
#
_entry.id   AF-H3HC07-F1
#
_cell.length_a   1.000
_cell.length_b   1.000
_cell.length_c   1.000
_cell.angle_alpha   90.00
_cell.angle_beta   90.00
_cell.angle_gamma   90.00
#
_symmetry.space_group_name_H-M   'P 1'
#
loop_
_entity.id
_entity.type
_entity.pdbx_description
1 polymer ?
#
loop_
_entity_poly.entity_id
_entity_poly.type
_entity_poly.pdbx_seq_one_letter_code
_entity_poly.pdbx_strand_id
1 'polypeptide(L)'
;MHAKRKAILDVVFVGEKGYGSGVTAAFYSTTAHALQSVTENQKNRYWIPGEGDDAEAVKAEAQQVDRDGVAVDIADDGSVIRHSNGLFPFPHRTPSTKLVERFRMMGRLAGKALMDERLLPLPLSPQFMKLVVGESFGLNELGDIFLSHGRILYSMCKASKKLTAGEQDVQIDQMDVQDWLDAVGFTFIDPFTQEALVVGGKDIAVTVSNLTLHQ
;
A
#
# COMPACT_ATOMS: atom_id res chain seq x y z
N MET A 1 -0.94 -12.03 24.66
CA MET A 1 -2.09 -11.26 25.20
C MET A 1 -1.56 -10.11 26.09
N HIS A 2 -0.95 -9.07 25.49
CA HIS A 2 -0.26 -7.98 26.23
C HIS A 2 -0.93 -6.60 26.07
N ALA A 3 -1.80 -6.43 25.07
CA ALA A 3 -2.44 -5.15 24.74
C ALA A 3 -3.32 -4.53 25.87
N LYS A 4 -3.67 -5.31 26.90
CA LYS A 4 -4.43 -4.84 28.08
C LYS A 4 -3.55 -4.48 29.28
N ARG A 5 -2.23 -4.70 29.21
CA ARG A 5 -1.30 -4.53 30.32
C ARG A 5 -0.34 -3.38 30.02
N LYS A 6 -0.20 -2.45 30.96
CA LYS A 6 0.77 -1.33 30.88
C LYS A 6 2.22 -1.73 31.18
N ALA A 7 2.49 -3.00 31.44
CA ALA A 7 3.84 -3.48 31.75
C ALA A 7 4.76 -3.34 30.53
N ILE A 8 5.95 -2.76 30.73
CA ILE A 8 6.97 -2.56 29.69
C ILE A 8 7.24 -3.91 28.99
N LEU A 9 7.30 -3.90 27.66
CA LEU A 9 7.65 -5.10 26.91
C LEU A 9 9.16 -5.34 27.01
N ASP A 10 9.53 -6.54 27.45
CA ASP A 10 10.90 -7.05 27.40
C ASP A 10 10.89 -8.35 26.58
N VAL A 11 11.77 -8.43 25.59
CA VAL A 11 11.81 -9.52 24.61
C VAL A 11 13.07 -10.35 24.82
N VAL A 12 12.90 -11.66 24.82
CA VAL A 12 14.00 -12.64 24.88
C VAL A 12 13.83 -13.60 23.71
N PHE A 13 14.87 -13.73 22.90
CA PHE A 13 14.89 -14.70 21.81
C PHE A 13 15.20 -16.10 22.35
N VAL A 14 14.49 -17.10 21.83
CA VAL A 14 14.67 -18.49 22.27
C VAL A 14 16.10 -18.93 21.98
N GLY A 15 16.82 -19.38 23.01
CA GLY A 15 18.21 -19.84 22.89
C GLY A 15 19.27 -18.75 23.06
N GLU A 16 18.90 -17.47 23.13
CA GLU A 16 19.83 -16.39 23.42
C GLU A 16 19.91 -16.10 24.93
N LYS A 17 21.12 -15.78 25.41
CA LYS A 17 21.35 -15.38 26.81
C LYS A 17 21.07 -13.89 27.07
N GLY A 18 20.88 -13.10 26.02
CA GLY A 18 20.67 -11.65 26.10
C GLY A 18 19.20 -11.28 26.30
N TYR A 19 18.96 -10.26 27.13
CA TYR A 19 17.65 -9.65 27.34
C TYR A 19 17.81 -8.14 27.56
N GLY A 20 16.71 -7.39 27.56
CA GLY A 20 16.70 -5.96 27.87
C GLY A 20 16.53 -5.05 26.64
N SER A 21 16.89 -3.78 26.83
CA SER A 21 16.42 -2.71 25.95
C SER A 21 16.91 -2.81 24.51
N GLY A 22 18.16 -3.23 24.31
CA GLY A 22 18.75 -3.41 22.98
C GLY A 22 18.09 -4.54 22.19
N VAL A 23 17.84 -5.67 22.85
CA VAL A 23 17.15 -6.83 22.25
C VAL A 23 15.72 -6.45 21.85
N THR A 24 15.02 -5.72 22.71
CA THR A 24 13.67 -5.23 22.42
C THR A 24 13.66 -4.21 21.27
N ALA A 25 14.66 -3.34 21.16
CA ALA A 25 14.80 -2.42 20.03
C ALA A 25 15.05 -3.19 18.71
N ALA A 26 15.93 -4.20 18.73
CA ALA A 26 16.16 -5.08 17.60
C ALA A 26 14.87 -5.79 17.17
N PHE A 27 14.07 -6.28 18.12
CA PHE A 27 12.76 -6.87 17.84
C PHE A 27 11.83 -5.92 17.06
N TYR A 28 11.70 -4.65 17.48
CA TYR A 28 10.89 -3.67 16.75
C TYR A 28 11.43 -3.42 15.33
N SER A 29 12.74 -3.29 15.16
CA SER A 29 13.37 -3.09 13.85
C SER A 29 13.18 -4.30 12.92
N THR A 30 13.45 -5.52 13.40
CA THR A 30 13.26 -6.76 12.63
C THR A 30 11.79 -6.96 12.27
N THR A 31 10.87 -6.66 13.20
CA THR A 31 9.43 -6.75 12.91
C THR A 31 9.02 -5.73 11.86
N ALA A 32 9.48 -4.48 11.95
CA ALA A 32 9.21 -3.46 10.94
C ALA A 32 9.74 -3.86 9.57
N HIS A 33 10.94 -4.46 9.51
CA HIS A 33 11.51 -5.00 8.27
C HIS A 33 10.64 -6.13 7.69
N ALA A 34 10.27 -7.13 8.50
CA ALA A 34 9.42 -8.23 8.08
C ALA A 34 8.02 -7.78 7.59
N LEU A 35 7.49 -6.70 8.18
CA LEU A 35 6.21 -6.11 7.74
C LEU A 35 6.28 -5.47 6.35
N GLN A 36 7.48 -5.14 5.87
CA GLN A 36 7.76 -4.51 4.57
C GLN A 36 8.15 -5.50 3.47
N SER A 37 8.16 -6.81 3.73
CA SER A 37 8.56 -7.83 2.76
C SER A 37 7.76 -7.74 1.46
N VAL A 38 8.47 -7.57 0.33
CA VAL A 38 7.91 -7.53 -1.02
C VAL A 38 7.25 -8.86 -1.37
N THR A 39 7.90 -9.99 -1.09
CA THR A 39 7.36 -11.34 -1.37
C THR A 39 6.04 -11.60 -0.64
N GLU A 40 5.95 -11.21 0.64
CA GLU A 40 4.68 -11.32 1.38
C GLU A 40 3.63 -10.35 0.83
N ASN A 41 4.05 -9.18 0.34
CA ASN A 41 3.16 -8.18 -0.23
C ASN A 41 2.55 -8.62 -1.57
N GLN A 42 3.29 -9.30 -2.44
CA GLN A 42 2.74 -9.85 -3.68
C GLN A 42 1.57 -10.81 -3.43
N LYS A 43 1.70 -11.67 -2.41
CA LYS A 43 0.72 -12.72 -2.10
C LYS A 43 -0.53 -12.17 -1.42
N ASN A 44 -0.35 -11.20 -0.52
CA ASN A 44 -1.43 -10.77 0.38
C ASN A 44 -1.89 -9.32 0.15
N ARG A 45 -1.16 -8.54 -0.67
CA ARG A 45 -1.40 -7.12 -0.97
C ARG A 45 -1.64 -6.30 0.30
N TYR A 46 -0.63 -6.19 1.15
CA TYR A 46 -0.74 -5.40 2.39
C TYR A 46 -0.59 -3.90 2.13
N TRP A 47 0.33 -3.54 1.24
CA TRP A 47 0.75 -2.17 0.95
C TRP A 47 0.72 -1.90 -0.55
N ILE A 48 0.55 -0.62 -0.92
CA ILE A 48 0.78 -0.16 -2.29
C ILE A 48 2.26 -0.36 -2.65
N PRO A 49 2.59 -1.08 -3.75
CA PRO A 49 3.96 -1.28 -4.17
C PRO A 49 4.57 0.02 -4.73
N GLY A 50 5.87 0.20 -4.52
CA GLY A 50 6.66 1.24 -5.16
C GLY A 50 6.96 0.97 -6.63
N GLU A 51 7.61 1.93 -7.28
CA GLU A 51 8.06 1.76 -8.67
C GLU A 51 9.14 0.67 -8.74
N GLY A 52 8.88 -0.39 -9.52
CA GLY A 52 9.83 -1.48 -9.74
C GLY A 52 9.83 -2.58 -8.68
N ASP A 53 9.03 -2.47 -7.60
CA ASP A 53 8.93 -3.52 -6.58
C ASP A 53 8.45 -4.86 -7.17
N ASP A 54 7.53 -4.82 -8.15
CA ASP A 54 7.07 -6.04 -8.85
C ASP A 54 8.21 -6.74 -9.60
N ALA A 55 9.11 -5.98 -10.22
CA ALA A 55 10.25 -6.53 -10.94
C ALA A 55 11.30 -7.12 -10.00
N GLU A 56 11.55 -6.47 -8.86
CA GLU A 56 12.43 -6.98 -7.80
C GLU A 56 11.89 -8.28 -7.20
N ALA A 57 10.58 -8.36 -7.04
CA ALA A 57 9.94 -9.53 -6.51
C ALA A 57 10.05 -10.75 -7.43
N VAL A 58 9.86 -10.57 -8.74
CA VAL A 58 10.05 -11.61 -9.76
C VAL A 58 11.52 -12.10 -9.78
N LYS A 59 12.50 -11.20 -9.61
CA LYS A 59 13.91 -11.59 -9.49
C LYS A 59 14.17 -12.43 -8.23
N ALA A 60 13.58 -12.05 -7.10
CA ALA A 60 13.75 -12.77 -5.84
C ALA A 60 13.15 -14.19 -5.92
N GLU A 61 11.98 -14.35 -6.55
CA GLU A 61 11.38 -15.66 -6.80
C GLU A 61 12.24 -16.54 -7.71
N ALA A 62 12.82 -15.97 -8.79
CA ALA A 62 13.72 -16.69 -9.68
C ALA A 62 15.00 -17.15 -8.98
N GLN A 63 15.57 -16.32 -8.10
CA GLN A 63 16.77 -16.65 -7.32
C GLN A 63 16.53 -17.70 -6.23
N GLN A 64 15.31 -17.81 -5.70
CA GLN A 64 14.97 -18.86 -4.72
C GLN A 64 14.96 -20.26 -5.33
N VAL A 65 14.64 -20.40 -6.62
CA VAL A 65 14.63 -21.71 -7.31
C VAL A 65 16.05 -22.29 -7.46
N ASP A 66 17.07 -21.44 -7.56
CA ASP A 66 18.48 -21.85 -7.70
C ASP A 66 19.18 -22.16 -6.36
N ARG A 67 18.53 -21.87 -5.22
CA ARG A 67 19.15 -21.83 -3.89
C ARG A 67 18.73 -22.97 -2.95
N ASP A 68 18.19 -24.06 -3.49
CA ASP A 68 17.76 -25.23 -2.72
C ASP A 68 18.98 -26.03 -2.23
N GLY A 69 19.58 -25.63 -1.09
CA GLY A 69 20.66 -26.41 -0.48
C GLY A 69 21.54 -25.76 0.59
N VAL A 70 21.44 -24.45 0.88
CA VAL A 70 22.27 -23.81 1.92
C VAL A 70 21.39 -23.17 2.98
N ALA A 71 21.61 -23.56 4.25
CA ALA A 71 20.90 -23.04 5.41
C ALA A 71 20.90 -21.50 5.40
N VAL A 72 19.69 -20.94 5.36
CA VAL A 72 19.46 -19.49 5.28
C VAL A 72 19.70 -18.91 6.67
N ASP A 73 20.78 -18.15 6.82
CA ASP A 73 20.93 -17.23 7.95
C ASP A 73 19.69 -16.32 8.00
N ILE A 74 19.14 -16.11 9.20
CA ILE A 74 17.91 -15.33 9.49
C ILE A 74 18.04 -13.84 9.09
N ALA A 75 19.15 -13.47 8.45
CA ALA A 75 19.48 -12.16 7.90
C ALA A 75 19.53 -12.15 6.35
N ASP A 76 18.82 -13.05 5.66
CA ASP A 76 18.57 -12.86 4.23
C ASP A 76 17.73 -11.58 4.09
N ASP A 77 18.42 -10.53 3.62
CA ASP A 77 18.01 -9.16 3.34
C ASP A 77 16.86 -9.15 2.33
N GLY A 78 15.71 -9.67 2.75
CA GLY A 78 14.51 -9.77 1.91
C GLY A 78 14.13 -8.38 1.46
N SER A 79 13.93 -8.21 0.15
CA SER A 79 13.58 -6.92 -0.43
C SER A 79 12.38 -6.31 0.30
N VAL A 80 12.55 -5.05 0.69
CA VAL A 80 11.51 -4.23 1.31
C VAL A 80 10.85 -3.36 0.27
N ILE A 81 9.57 -3.05 0.47
CA ILE A 81 8.78 -2.18 -0.41
C ILE A 81 9.40 -0.78 -0.46
N ARG A 82 9.63 -0.26 -1.67
CA ARG A 82 10.27 1.04 -1.91
C ARG A 82 9.28 2.03 -2.50
N HIS A 83 8.27 2.38 -1.73
CA HIS A 83 7.32 3.42 -2.10
C HIS A 83 7.84 4.81 -1.73
N SER A 84 7.87 5.75 -2.68
CA SER A 84 8.47 7.09 -2.49
C SER A 84 7.80 7.93 -1.39
N ASN A 85 6.52 7.67 -1.13
CA ASN A 85 5.74 8.35 -0.11
C ASN A 85 5.57 7.51 1.16
N GLY A 86 6.34 6.43 1.33
CA GLY A 86 6.17 5.47 2.41
C GLY A 86 4.97 4.54 2.23
N LEU A 87 4.73 3.68 3.22
CA LEU A 87 3.74 2.62 3.18
C LEU A 87 2.32 3.16 3.34
N PHE A 88 1.49 2.93 2.32
CA PHE A 88 0.05 3.13 2.38
C PHE A 88 -0.66 1.76 2.21
N PRO A 89 -1.71 1.45 3.00
CA PRO A 89 -2.42 0.18 2.88
C PRO A 89 -3.02 -0.01 1.49
N PHE A 90 -2.89 -1.20 0.93
CA PHE A 90 -3.58 -1.53 -0.32
C PHE A 90 -5.11 -1.53 -0.08
N PRO A 91 -5.93 -0.90 -0.93
CA PRO A 91 -7.39 -0.89 -0.77
C PRO A 91 -7.98 -2.26 -1.12
N HIS A 92 -8.77 -2.83 -0.20
CA HIS A 92 -9.49 -4.08 -0.41
C HIS A 92 -10.99 -3.85 -0.31
N ARG A 93 -11.75 -4.29 -1.33
CA ARG A 93 -13.22 -4.30 -1.25
C ARG A 93 -13.74 -5.23 -0.17
N THR A 94 -13.14 -6.42 -0.09
CA THR A 94 -13.49 -7.46 0.89
C THR A 94 -12.21 -7.93 1.59
N PRO A 95 -11.83 -7.28 2.71
CA PRO A 95 -10.59 -7.62 3.40
C PRO A 95 -10.67 -9.00 4.04
N SER A 96 -9.63 -9.82 3.87
CA SER A 96 -9.53 -11.12 4.53
C SER A 96 -9.34 -10.98 6.05
N THR A 97 -9.73 -12.00 6.82
CA THR A 97 -9.51 -12.01 8.28
C THR A 97 -8.04 -11.87 8.64
N LYS A 98 -7.15 -12.57 7.92
CA LYS A 98 -5.69 -12.49 8.07
C LYS A 98 -5.16 -11.07 7.85
N LEU A 99 -5.64 -10.37 6.83
CA LEU A 99 -5.29 -8.97 6.55
C LEU A 99 -5.69 -8.08 7.73
N VAL A 100 -6.95 -8.17 8.18
CA VAL A 100 -7.47 -7.39 9.30
C VAL A 100 -6.68 -7.66 10.59
N GLU A 101 -6.36 -8.93 10.86
CA GLU A 101 -5.57 -9.32 12.03
C GLU A 101 -4.14 -8.82 11.97
N ARG A 102 -3.50 -8.80 10.79
CA ARG A 102 -2.17 -8.22 10.60
C ARG A 102 -2.16 -6.74 10.93
N PHE A 103 -3.09 -5.95 10.39
CA PHE A 103 -3.21 -4.52 10.70
C PHE A 103 -3.56 -4.27 12.17
N ARG A 104 -4.41 -5.10 12.78
CA ARG A 104 -4.70 -5.04 14.22
C ARG A 104 -3.46 -5.32 15.07
N MET A 105 -2.64 -6.28 14.68
CA MET A 105 -1.38 -6.58 15.34
C MET A 105 -0.40 -5.41 15.20
N MET A 106 -0.24 -4.84 14.00
CA MET A 106 0.59 -3.67 13.76
C MET A 106 0.17 -2.47 14.60
N GLY A 107 -1.13 -2.15 14.67
CA GLY A 107 -1.62 -1.06 15.52
C GLY A 107 -1.37 -1.29 17.01
N ARG A 108 -1.49 -2.54 17.49
CA ARG A 108 -1.13 -2.90 18.88
C ARG A 108 0.36 -2.76 19.14
N LEU A 109 1.19 -3.15 18.17
CA LEU A 109 2.65 -3.05 18.26
C LEU A 109 3.08 -1.57 18.30
N ALA A 110 2.52 -0.74 17.41
CA ALA A 110 2.77 0.69 17.39
C ALA A 110 2.32 1.38 18.70
N GLY A 111 1.10 1.09 19.14
CA GLY A 111 0.60 1.60 20.42
C GLY A 111 1.46 1.16 21.61
N LYS A 112 2.00 -0.06 21.56
CA LYS A 112 2.91 -0.56 22.60
C LYS A 112 4.27 0.14 22.56
N ALA A 113 4.86 0.32 21.37
CA ALA A 113 6.09 1.07 21.21
C ALA A 113 5.95 2.48 21.78
N LEU A 114 4.86 3.18 21.47
CA LEU A 114 4.55 4.51 22.01
C LEU A 114 4.43 4.51 23.54
N MET A 115 3.69 3.56 24.12
CA MET A 115 3.54 3.46 25.59
C MET A 115 4.87 3.21 26.32
N ASP A 116 5.81 2.54 25.66
CA ASP A 116 7.11 2.18 26.24
C ASP A 116 8.21 3.18 25.85
N GLU A 117 7.87 4.33 25.25
CA GLU A 117 8.80 5.35 24.75
C GLU A 117 9.86 4.77 23.79
N ARG A 118 9.42 3.86 22.92
CA ARG A 118 10.24 3.19 21.91
C ARG A 118 9.80 3.54 20.49
N LEU A 119 10.74 3.37 19.56
CA LEU A 119 10.49 3.53 18.13
C LEU A 119 10.08 2.19 17.50
N LEU A 120 8.99 2.19 16.74
CA LEU A 120 8.70 1.19 15.71
C LEU A 120 9.05 1.83 14.36
N PRO A 121 10.18 1.47 13.73
CA PRO A 121 10.69 2.16 12.53
C PRO A 121 9.98 1.68 11.25
N LEU A 122 8.65 1.79 11.22
CA LEU A 122 7.85 1.46 10.04
C LEU A 122 7.56 2.75 9.27
N PRO A 123 8.04 2.89 8.01
CA PRO A 123 7.93 4.14 7.25
C PRO A 123 6.52 4.31 6.68
N LEU A 124 5.55 4.66 7.52
CA LEU A 124 4.17 4.91 7.12
C LEU A 124 4.04 6.21 6.34
N SER A 125 3.19 6.23 5.31
CA SER A 125 2.93 7.44 4.55
C SER A 125 2.21 8.51 5.39
N PRO A 126 2.42 9.81 5.09
CA PRO A 126 1.70 10.89 5.77
C PRO A 126 0.17 10.72 5.70
N GLN A 127 -0.34 10.25 4.56
CA GLN A 127 -1.78 10.06 4.32
C GLN A 127 -2.33 8.90 5.13
N PHE A 128 -1.57 7.81 5.31
CA PHE A 128 -2.00 6.76 6.21
C PHE A 128 -2.00 7.23 7.67
N MET A 129 -1.02 8.03 8.07
CA MET A 129 -1.00 8.65 9.41
C MET A 129 -2.20 9.57 9.66
N LYS A 130 -2.61 10.38 8.67
CA LYS A 130 -3.86 11.16 8.71
C LYS A 130 -5.05 10.24 9.02
N LEU A 131 -5.22 9.15 8.28
CA LEU A 131 -6.31 8.19 8.51
C LEU A 131 -6.28 7.58 9.91
N VAL A 132 -5.10 7.24 10.43
CA VAL A 132 -4.94 6.66 11.78
C VAL A 132 -5.44 7.61 12.87
N VAL A 133 -5.27 8.93 12.70
CA VAL A 133 -5.75 9.95 13.64
C VAL A 133 -7.18 10.43 13.35
N GLY A 134 -7.86 9.84 12.36
CA GLY A 134 -9.24 10.18 12.00
C GLY A 134 -9.36 11.39 11.06
N GLU A 135 -8.27 11.82 10.44
CA GLU A 135 -8.26 12.85 9.40
C GLU A 135 -8.47 12.24 8.01
N SER A 136 -8.85 13.09 7.05
CA SER A 136 -8.94 12.74 5.62
C SER A 136 -7.84 13.43 4.82
N PHE A 137 -7.56 12.94 3.61
CA PHE A 137 -6.69 13.58 2.64
C PHE A 137 -7.44 13.95 1.36
N GLY A 138 -6.91 14.90 0.60
CA GLY A 138 -7.52 15.40 -0.63
C GLY A 138 -7.25 14.51 -1.85
N LEU A 139 -8.09 14.61 -2.88
CA LEU A 139 -7.91 13.87 -4.14
C LEU A 139 -6.61 14.24 -4.87
N ASN A 140 -6.09 15.45 -4.62
CA ASN A 140 -4.79 15.90 -5.15
C ASN A 140 -3.61 15.10 -4.58
N GLU A 141 -3.78 14.41 -3.44
CA GLU A 141 -2.75 13.57 -2.81
C GLU A 141 -2.74 12.14 -3.40
N LEU A 142 -3.68 11.79 -4.30
CA LEU A 142 -3.73 10.45 -4.91
C LEU A 142 -2.47 10.12 -5.70
N GLY A 143 -1.85 11.10 -6.35
CA GLY A 143 -0.60 10.91 -7.09
C GLY A 143 0.58 10.52 -6.19
N ASP A 144 0.57 10.93 -4.92
CA ASP A 144 1.60 10.58 -3.95
C ASP A 144 1.37 9.17 -3.39
N ILE A 145 0.12 8.70 -3.33
CA ILE A 145 -0.24 7.38 -2.77
C ILE A 145 -0.18 6.29 -3.85
N PHE A 146 -0.70 6.58 -5.04
CA PHE A 146 -0.98 5.61 -6.10
C PHE A 146 -0.15 5.88 -7.37
N LEU A 147 0.87 6.74 -7.27
CA LEU A 147 1.83 7.05 -8.33
C LEU A 147 1.13 7.46 -9.65
N SER A 148 1.52 6.86 -10.78
CA SER A 148 0.94 7.14 -12.10
C SER A 148 -0.58 6.95 -12.13
N HIS A 149 -1.08 5.85 -11.56
CA HIS A 149 -2.52 5.56 -11.48
C HIS A 149 -3.27 6.65 -10.71
N GLY A 150 -2.70 7.13 -9.60
CA GLY A 150 -3.27 8.22 -8.82
C GLY A 150 -3.36 9.54 -9.60
N ARG A 151 -2.30 9.87 -10.36
CA ARG A 151 -2.26 11.07 -11.21
C ARG A 151 -3.34 11.02 -12.30
N ILE A 152 -3.46 9.87 -12.96
CA ILE A 152 -4.47 9.60 -14.00
C ILE A 152 -5.89 9.75 -13.43
N LEU A 153 -6.17 9.08 -12.30
CA LEU A 153 -7.48 9.16 -11.65
C LEU A 153 -7.82 10.59 -11.20
N TYR A 154 -6.84 11.33 -10.69
CA TYR A 154 -7.03 12.73 -10.31
C TYR A 154 -7.35 13.62 -11.52
N SER A 155 -6.63 13.44 -12.63
CA SER A 155 -6.91 14.15 -13.89
C SER A 155 -8.31 13.84 -14.42
N MET A 156 -8.71 12.56 -14.41
CA MET A 156 -10.05 12.14 -14.80
C MET A 156 -11.14 12.73 -13.89
N CYS A 157 -10.94 12.74 -12.57
CA CYS A 157 -11.87 13.37 -11.64
C CYS A 157 -12.00 14.88 -11.89
N LYS A 158 -10.89 15.57 -12.12
CA LYS A 158 -10.89 17.01 -12.45
C LYS A 158 -11.66 17.29 -13.74
N ALA A 159 -11.44 16.48 -14.78
CA ALA A 159 -12.17 16.59 -16.04
C ALA A 159 -13.67 16.32 -15.84
N SER A 160 -14.03 15.26 -15.13
CA SER A 160 -15.42 14.93 -14.79
C SER A 160 -16.16 16.09 -14.09
N LYS A 161 -15.50 16.74 -13.12
CA LYS A 161 -16.05 17.91 -12.43
C LYS A 161 -16.29 19.11 -13.36
N LYS A 162 -15.34 19.40 -14.25
CA LYS A 162 -15.47 20.48 -15.25
C LYS A 162 -16.62 20.21 -16.23
N LEU A 163 -16.72 18.98 -16.73
CA LEU A 163 -17.81 18.54 -17.61
C LEU A 163 -19.17 18.66 -16.91
N THR A 164 -19.26 18.24 -15.65
CA THR A 164 -20.49 18.35 -14.85
C THR A 164 -20.88 19.80 -14.59
N ALA A 165 -19.90 20.71 -14.50
CA ALA A 165 -20.13 22.15 -14.41
C ALA A 165 -20.58 22.79 -15.74
N GLY A 166 -20.65 22.02 -16.84
CA GLY A 166 -21.05 22.50 -18.16
C GLY A 166 -19.92 23.11 -18.98
N GLU A 167 -18.65 22.96 -18.57
CA GLU A 167 -17.51 23.38 -19.39
C GLU A 167 -17.41 22.50 -20.65
N GLN A 168 -17.20 23.12 -21.82
CA GLN A 168 -17.12 22.42 -23.11
C GLN A 168 -15.68 22.13 -23.57
N ASP A 169 -14.72 22.96 -23.20
CA ASP A 169 -13.29 22.82 -23.57
C ASP A 169 -12.51 22.19 -22.40
N VAL A 170 -12.81 20.92 -22.12
CA VAL A 170 -12.16 20.17 -21.04
C VAL A 170 -11.03 19.34 -21.61
N GLN A 171 -9.82 19.58 -21.11
CA GLN A 171 -8.61 18.92 -21.57
C GLN A 171 -7.90 18.15 -20.46
N ILE A 172 -7.26 17.04 -20.83
CA ILE A 172 -6.31 16.29 -20.00
C ILE A 172 -5.00 16.21 -20.78
N ASP A 173 -3.88 16.58 -20.14
CA ASP A 173 -2.54 16.58 -20.75
C ASP A 173 -2.47 17.30 -22.11
N GLN A 174 -3.15 18.46 -22.22
CA GLN A 174 -3.24 19.29 -23.43
C GLN A 174 -3.97 18.63 -24.62
N MET A 175 -4.73 17.57 -24.37
CA MET A 175 -5.58 16.90 -25.35
C MET A 175 -7.04 17.01 -24.90
N ASP A 176 -7.97 17.10 -25.86
CA ASP A 176 -9.40 17.05 -25.58
C ASP A 176 -9.75 15.78 -24.77
N VAL A 177 -10.66 15.90 -23.80
CA VAL A 177 -10.99 14.79 -22.90
C VAL A 177 -11.54 13.56 -23.63
N GLN A 178 -12.29 13.74 -24.74
CA GLN A 178 -12.82 12.62 -25.52
C GLN A 178 -11.67 11.91 -26.24
N ASP A 179 -10.84 12.67 -26.96
CA ASP A 179 -9.67 12.13 -27.67
C ASP A 179 -8.70 11.44 -26.70
N TRP A 180 -8.53 12.00 -25.49
CA TRP A 180 -7.69 11.42 -24.45
C TRP A 180 -8.22 10.09 -23.93
N LEU A 181 -9.53 9.99 -23.65
CA LEU A 181 -10.15 8.74 -23.21
C LEU A 181 -10.07 7.66 -24.29
N ASP A 182 -10.29 8.03 -25.55
CA ASP A 182 -10.21 7.12 -26.69
C ASP A 182 -8.77 6.62 -26.92
N ALA A 183 -7.77 7.50 -26.75
CA ALA A 183 -6.36 7.14 -26.89
C ALA A 183 -5.88 6.19 -25.77
N VAL A 184 -6.33 6.39 -24.54
CA VAL A 184 -5.93 5.55 -23.40
C VAL A 184 -6.73 4.24 -23.36
N GLY A 185 -7.98 4.25 -23.82
CA GLY A 185 -8.78 3.04 -23.99
C GLY A 185 -9.17 2.37 -22.67
N PHE A 186 -9.42 3.14 -21.61
CA PHE A 186 -9.83 2.59 -20.33
C PHE A 186 -11.19 1.89 -20.38
N THR A 187 -11.32 0.86 -19.56
CA THR A 187 -12.58 0.19 -19.27
C THR A 187 -12.89 0.28 -17.78
N PHE A 188 -14.07 -0.14 -17.35
CA PHE A 188 -14.48 -0.11 -15.94
C PHE A 188 -13.83 -1.25 -15.14
N ILE A 189 -12.49 -1.29 -15.13
CA ILE A 189 -11.65 -2.18 -14.36
C ILE A 189 -10.82 -1.35 -13.38
N ASP A 190 -10.78 -1.78 -12.11
CA ASP A 190 -9.92 -1.16 -11.11
C ASP A 190 -8.44 -1.45 -11.42
N PRO A 191 -7.57 -0.44 -11.52
CA PRO A 191 -6.19 -0.63 -11.98
C PRO A 191 -5.35 -1.50 -11.04
N PHE A 192 -5.69 -1.60 -9.76
CA PHE A 192 -4.92 -2.34 -8.77
C PHE A 192 -5.42 -3.77 -8.58
N THR A 193 -6.72 -3.93 -8.38
CA THR A 193 -7.36 -5.24 -8.16
C THR A 193 -7.59 -6.01 -9.45
N GLN A 194 -7.67 -5.31 -10.59
CA GLN A 194 -8.08 -5.86 -11.89
C GLN A 194 -9.51 -6.42 -11.87
N GLU A 195 -10.29 -6.05 -10.86
CA GLU A 195 -11.71 -6.41 -10.78
C GLU A 195 -12.57 -5.40 -11.52
N ALA A 196 -13.67 -5.88 -12.08
CA ALA A 196 -14.66 -4.99 -12.68
C ALA A 196 -15.28 -4.06 -11.62
N LEU A 197 -15.44 -2.78 -11.97
CA LEU A 197 -16.13 -1.77 -11.18
C LEU A 197 -17.66 -1.93 -11.28
N VAL A 198 -18.14 -2.42 -12.41
CA VAL A 198 -19.55 -2.68 -12.71
C VAL A 198 -19.71 -4.04 -13.41
N VAL A 199 -20.93 -4.57 -13.46
CA VAL A 199 -21.21 -5.83 -14.17
C VAL A 199 -20.86 -5.67 -15.65
N GLY A 200 -19.99 -6.54 -16.17
CA GLY A 200 -19.50 -6.44 -17.55
C GLY A 200 -18.48 -5.32 -17.78
N GLY A 201 -17.94 -4.69 -16.72
CA GLY A 201 -17.10 -3.49 -16.82
C GLY A 201 -15.89 -3.60 -17.74
N LYS A 202 -15.35 -4.81 -17.95
CA LYS A 202 -14.27 -5.09 -18.91
C LYS A 202 -14.64 -4.75 -20.37
N ASP A 203 -15.92 -4.81 -20.70
CA ASP A 203 -16.45 -4.59 -22.07
C ASP A 203 -17.07 -3.20 -22.20
N ILE A 204 -17.00 -2.38 -21.15
CA ILE A 204 -17.56 -1.02 -21.12
C ILE A 204 -16.39 -0.03 -21.14
N ALA A 205 -16.24 0.67 -22.26
CA ALA A 205 -15.26 1.75 -22.38
C ALA A 205 -15.64 2.95 -21.50
N VAL A 206 -14.65 3.57 -20.88
CA VAL A 206 -14.83 4.86 -20.18
C VAL A 206 -14.90 5.96 -21.24
N THR A 207 -15.99 6.71 -21.25
CA THR A 207 -16.25 7.81 -22.19
C THR A 207 -16.70 9.04 -21.42
N VAL A 208 -16.72 10.21 -22.06
CA VAL A 208 -17.23 11.45 -21.44
C VAL A 208 -18.65 11.28 -20.87
N SER A 209 -19.49 10.49 -21.53
CA SER A 209 -20.88 10.25 -21.12
C SER A 209 -21.02 9.50 -19.80
N ASN A 210 -20.10 8.57 -19.50
CA ASN A 210 -20.15 7.75 -18.28
C ASN A 210 -19.13 8.20 -17.23
N LEU A 211 -18.13 8.99 -17.61
CA LEU A 211 -17.16 9.60 -16.69
C LEU A 211 -17.83 10.53 -15.66
N THR A 212 -18.94 11.17 -16.04
CA THR A 212 -19.73 12.03 -15.15
C THR A 212 -20.66 11.26 -14.21
N LEU A 213 -20.90 9.97 -14.47
CA LEU A 213 -21.80 9.12 -13.69
C LEU A 213 -21.13 8.50 -12.46
N HIS A 214 -19.79 8.46 -12.43
CA HIS A 214 -19.02 7.82 -11.37
C HIS A 214 -18.16 8.87 -10.66
N GLN A 215 -18.69 9.43 -9.57
CA GLN A 215 -18.01 10.36 -8.65
C GLN A 215 -17.49 9.66 -7.41
#